data_AF-A0AAJ7VZG8-F1
#
_entry.id   AF-A0AAJ7VZG8-F1
#
_cell.length_a   1.000
_cell.length_b   1.000
_cell.length_c   1.000
_cell.angle_alpha   90.00
_cell.angle_beta   90.00
_cell.angle_gamma   90.00
#
_symmetry.space_group_name_H-M   'P 1'
#
loop_
_entity.id
_entity.type
_entity.pdbx_description
1 polymer ?
#
loop_
_entity_poly.entity_id
_entity_poly.type
_entity_poly.pdbx_seq_one_letter_code
_entity_poly.pdbx_strand_id
1 'polypeptide(L)'
;MAVDILDVDHLAVSAIVTVGMQLIFFTIAATFQMDKLTDFAGGTNFIILALLTFFLGQVGKAVWVYVVSLPVIFINSPRHKIPPAPRTMTTLDSAGTGLFVIGLLAETYADLQKFSFRQDPVNDGKWCNDGLWRLSRHPNYFGEIVVWWGIFVISLNVIEGAEWVAIASPIFTTIIILFLSGMPLLEKSSDERYRDNADYRYYKQSTSPLIPIPPSIYVEVPWFLKFVLCCEFPLYDSLDVKPQAAVTESTSISLAAST
;
A
#
# COMPACT_ATOMS: atom_id res chain seq x y z
N MET A 1 -10.10 19.09 30.62
CA MET A 1 -9.98 19.92 29.41
C MET A 1 -9.23 19.06 28.39
N ALA A 2 -9.97 18.24 27.65
CA ALA A 2 -9.39 17.40 26.61
C ALA A 2 -9.01 18.33 25.47
N VAL A 3 -7.71 18.46 25.19
CA VAL A 3 -7.29 19.00 23.91
C VAL A 3 -7.71 17.93 22.91
N ASP A 4 -8.78 18.21 22.18
CA ASP A 4 -9.22 17.38 21.06
C ASP A 4 -8.19 17.60 19.96
N ILE A 5 -7.14 16.76 19.95
CA ILE A 5 -6.02 16.88 19.00
C ILE A 5 -6.49 16.34 17.65
N LEU A 6 -7.34 17.14 16.99
CA LEU A 6 -7.69 17.21 15.56
C LEU A 6 -8.19 15.96 14.82
N ASP A 7 -7.84 14.73 15.23
CA ASP A 7 -8.28 13.46 14.63
C ASP A 7 -7.95 12.28 15.55
N VAL A 8 -8.83 11.27 15.61
CA VAL A 8 -8.70 10.04 16.40
C VAL A 8 -7.47 9.23 15.99
N ASP A 9 -7.07 9.31 14.72
CA ASP A 9 -5.88 8.62 14.19
C ASP A 9 -4.61 9.49 14.15
N HIS A 10 -4.69 10.76 14.56
CA HIS A 10 -3.59 11.74 14.53
C HIS A 10 -2.96 11.96 13.13
N LEU A 11 -3.71 11.66 12.06
CA LEU A 11 -3.28 11.83 10.67
C LEU A 11 -3.11 13.31 10.32
N ALA A 12 -4.01 14.17 10.81
CA ALA A 12 -3.93 15.61 10.61
C ALA A 12 -2.62 16.21 11.16
N VAL A 13 -2.17 15.74 12.34
CA VAL A 13 -0.90 16.18 12.94
C VAL A 13 0.29 15.72 12.10
N SER A 14 0.27 14.47 11.64
CA SER A 14 1.32 13.91 10.78
C SER A 14 1.42 14.63 9.44
N ALA A 15 0.29 15.01 8.83
CA ALA A 15 0.23 15.77 7.60
C ALA A 15 0.74 17.21 7.77
N ILE A 16 0.35 17.89 8.85
CA ILE A 16 0.85 19.25 9.18
C ILE A 16 2.36 19.24 9.38
N VAL A 17 2.89 18.25 10.11
CA VAL A 17 4.34 18.13 10.32
C VAL A 17 5.05 17.83 9.01
N THR A 18 4.53 16.92 8.19
CA THR A 18 5.11 16.58 6.88
C THR A 18 5.14 17.78 5.94
N VAL A 19 4.00 18.45 5.75
CA VAL A 19 3.87 19.61 4.87
C VAL A 19 4.70 20.78 5.38
N GLY A 20 4.62 21.06 6.68
CA GLY A 20 5.41 22.13 7.31
C GLY A 20 6.90 21.89 7.14
N MET A 21 7.36 20.67 7.40
CA MET A 21 8.76 20.31 7.28
C MET A 21 9.25 20.34 5.82
N GLN A 22 8.48 19.78 4.88
CA GLN A 22 8.78 19.81 3.46
C GLN A 22 8.85 21.24 2.93
N LEU A 23 7.91 22.11 3.30
CA LEU A 23 7.91 23.52 2.91
C LEU A 23 9.11 24.27 3.50
N ILE A 24 9.45 24.03 4.76
CA ILE A 24 10.61 24.68 5.42
C ILE A 24 11.90 24.26 4.73
N PHE A 25 12.16 22.97 4.58
CA PHE A 25 13.39 22.49 3.94
C PHE A 25 13.45 22.82 2.47
N PHE A 26 12.33 22.79 1.75
CA PHE A 26 12.26 23.25 0.36
C PHE A 26 12.59 24.74 0.25
N THR A 27 12.05 25.58 1.13
CA THR A 27 12.33 27.03 1.13
C THR A 27 13.81 27.31 1.42
N ILE A 28 14.41 26.60 2.39
CA ILE A 28 15.83 26.73 2.71
C ILE A 28 16.70 26.18 1.55
N ALA A 29 16.38 25.01 1.01
CA ALA A 29 17.11 24.43 -0.12
C ALA A 29 17.04 25.32 -1.36
N ALA A 30 15.87 25.91 -1.67
CA ALA A 30 15.67 26.82 -2.78
C ALA A 30 16.41 28.16 -2.58
N THR A 31 16.45 28.68 -1.34
CA THR A 31 17.14 29.94 -1.02
C THR A 31 18.66 29.79 -1.10
N PHE A 32 19.19 28.64 -0.68
CA PHE A 32 20.64 28.40 -0.60
C PHE A 32 21.19 27.48 -1.71
N GLN A 33 20.36 27.06 -2.67
CA GLN A 33 20.70 26.11 -3.75
C GLN A 33 21.42 24.85 -3.24
N MET A 34 20.94 24.30 -2.12
CA MET A 34 21.55 23.13 -1.49
C MET A 34 20.71 21.87 -1.75
N ASP A 35 21.02 21.16 -2.83
CA ASP A 35 20.37 19.88 -3.20
C ASP A 35 20.46 18.82 -2.10
N LYS A 36 21.50 18.89 -1.26
CA LYS A 36 21.71 17.97 -0.12
C LYS A 36 20.68 18.13 1.01
N LEU A 37 20.04 19.29 1.11
CA LEU A 37 19.12 19.59 2.21
C LEU A 37 17.74 18.98 1.96
N THR A 38 17.32 18.89 0.70
CA THR A 38 16.09 18.21 0.27
C THR A 38 16.15 16.69 0.47
N ASP A 39 17.30 16.06 0.18
CA ASP A 39 17.50 14.62 0.43
C ASP A 39 17.50 14.30 1.94
N PHE A 40 18.13 15.18 2.74
CA PHE A 40 18.11 15.09 4.21
C PHE A 40 16.69 15.27 4.76
N ALA A 41 15.91 16.21 4.21
CA ALA A 41 14.53 16.44 4.61
C ALA A 41 13.65 15.22 4.35
N GLY A 42 13.80 14.56 3.19
CA GLY A 42 13.07 13.33 2.87
C GLY A 42 13.33 12.22 3.90
N GLY A 43 14.60 11.87 4.13
CA GLY A 43 14.97 10.83 5.11
C GLY A 43 14.58 11.18 6.56
N THR A 44 14.71 12.44 6.95
CA THR A 44 14.35 12.92 8.30
C THR A 44 12.83 12.89 8.51
N ASN A 45 12.03 13.06 7.45
CA ASN A 45 10.57 13.08 7.55
C ASN A 45 10.05 11.71 7.99
N PHE A 46 10.62 10.64 7.43
CA PHE A 46 10.30 9.27 7.81
C PHE A 46 10.64 8.96 9.27
N ILE A 47 11.79 9.44 9.75
CA ILE A 47 12.22 9.24 11.13
C ILE A 47 11.30 10.01 12.10
N ILE A 48 10.95 11.26 11.76
CA ILE A 48 10.05 12.08 12.58
C ILE A 48 8.65 11.48 12.62
N LEU A 49 8.13 11.00 11.48
CA LEU A 49 6.83 10.33 11.44
C LEU A 49 6.85 9.05 12.27
N ALA A 50 7.88 8.21 12.15
CA ALA A 50 8.00 7.01 12.98
C ALA A 50 8.04 7.34 14.49
N LEU A 51 8.81 8.35 14.89
CA LEU A 51 8.87 8.80 16.29
C LEU A 51 7.52 9.39 16.76
N LEU A 52 6.88 10.22 15.95
CA LEU A 52 5.60 10.84 16.27
C LEU A 52 4.51 9.77 16.45
N THR A 53 4.44 8.82 15.52
CA THR A 53 3.53 7.66 15.61
C THR A 53 3.82 6.78 16.82
N PHE A 54 5.09 6.63 17.22
CA PHE A 54 5.47 5.91 18.44
C PHE A 54 5.01 6.62 19.72
N PHE A 55 5.26 7.93 19.84
CA PHE A 55 4.86 8.73 21.00
C PHE A 55 3.35 8.95 21.11
N LEU A 56 2.62 8.85 19.99
CA LEU A 56 1.16 8.86 19.95
C LEU A 56 0.52 7.49 20.26
N GLY A 57 1.29 6.54 20.80
CA GLY A 57 0.79 5.23 21.23
C GLY A 57 0.52 4.24 20.09
N GLN A 58 0.84 4.59 18.84
CA GLN A 58 0.63 3.75 17.66
C GLN A 58 1.91 2.97 17.31
N VAL A 59 2.52 2.29 18.29
CA VAL A 59 3.83 1.62 18.16
C VAL A 59 3.89 0.69 16.94
N GLY A 60 2.82 -0.03 16.61
CA GLY A 60 2.76 -0.88 15.42
C GLY A 60 2.87 -0.12 14.09
N LYS A 61 2.23 1.05 13.97
CA LYS A 61 2.31 1.90 12.78
C LYS A 61 3.68 2.60 12.66
N ALA A 62 4.34 2.88 13.79
CA ALA A 62 5.71 3.42 13.79
C ALA A 62 6.73 2.41 13.27
N VAL A 63 6.65 1.15 13.75
CA VAL A 63 7.50 0.05 13.26
C VAL A 63 7.27 -0.18 11.77
N TRP A 64 6.01 -0.12 11.32
CA TRP A 64 5.67 -0.18 9.90
C TRP A 64 6.41 0.88 9.08
N VAL A 65 6.25 2.17 9.44
CA VAL A 65 6.86 3.28 8.70
C VAL A 65 8.38 3.11 8.65
N TYR A 66 9.00 2.70 9.76
CA TYR A 66 10.43 2.47 9.83
C TYR A 66 10.89 1.33 8.91
N VAL A 67 10.26 0.16 8.97
CA VAL A 67 10.61 -1.02 8.16
C VAL A 67 10.51 -0.69 6.67
N VAL A 68 9.41 -0.05 6.26
CA VAL A 68 9.16 0.31 4.86
C VAL A 68 10.19 1.34 4.36
N SER A 69 10.66 2.23 5.23
CA SER A 69 11.63 3.28 4.88
C SER A 69 13.09 2.82 4.81
N LEU A 70 13.42 1.58 5.23
CA LEU A 70 14.81 1.11 5.33
C LEU A 70 15.65 1.30 4.04
N PRO A 71 15.18 0.91 2.84
CA PRO A 71 15.93 1.14 1.60
C PRO A 71 16.27 2.62 1.37
N VAL A 72 15.31 3.51 1.62
CA VAL A 72 15.49 4.96 1.45
C VAL A 72 16.48 5.52 2.48
N ILE A 73 16.41 5.03 3.73
CA ILE A 73 17.34 5.42 4.80
C ILE A 73 18.78 5.03 4.41
N PHE A 74 19.00 3.83 3.89
CA PHE A 74 20.33 3.38 3.49
C PHE A 74 20.85 4.11 2.26
N ILE A 75 20.03 4.32 1.22
CA ILE A 75 20.41 5.11 0.04
C ILE A 75 20.87 6.52 0.45
N ASN A 76 20.19 7.15 1.42
CA ASN A 76 20.50 8.52 1.85
C ASN A 76 21.54 8.60 2.98
N SER A 77 22.09 7.46 3.43
CA SER A 77 23.05 7.42 4.53
C SER A 77 24.37 8.11 4.16
N PRO A 78 24.95 8.95 5.05
CA PRO A 78 26.22 9.62 4.79
C PRO A 78 27.40 8.67 4.53
N ARG A 79 27.31 7.42 5.00
CA ARG A 79 28.34 6.39 4.83
C ARG A 79 28.58 6.04 3.36
N HIS A 80 27.54 6.07 2.54
CA HIS A 80 27.60 5.71 1.12
C HIS A 80 28.07 6.87 0.21
N LYS A 81 28.49 8.00 0.81
CA LYS A 81 29.16 9.09 0.08
C LYS A 81 30.67 8.87 -0.08
N ILE A 82 31.24 7.83 0.55
CA ILE A 82 32.67 7.55 0.57
C ILE A 82 32.88 6.04 0.35
N PRO A 83 33.45 5.59 -0.78
CA PRO A 83 33.98 6.36 -1.91
C PRO A 83 32.88 7.12 -2.69
N PRO A 84 33.24 8.17 -3.45
CA PRO A 84 32.26 8.95 -4.20
C PRO A 84 31.46 8.06 -5.13
N ALA A 85 30.13 8.19 -5.06
CA ALA A 85 29.21 7.48 -5.93
C ALA A 85 29.60 7.69 -7.41
N PRO A 86 29.43 6.67 -8.28
CA PRO A 86 29.69 6.80 -9.70
C PRO A 86 28.96 8.03 -10.26
N ARG A 87 29.62 8.81 -11.13
CA ARG A 87 29.02 10.00 -11.77
C ARG A 87 27.89 9.66 -12.76
N THR A 88 27.67 8.38 -13.01
CA THR A 88 26.69 7.86 -13.97
C THR A 88 25.77 6.89 -13.25
N MET A 89 24.47 6.94 -13.56
CA MET A 89 23.51 5.95 -13.07
C MET A 89 23.97 4.55 -13.46
N THR A 90 24.01 3.65 -12.50
CA THR A 90 24.30 2.24 -12.76
C THR A 90 23.13 1.58 -13.48
N THR A 91 23.35 0.37 -14.01
CA THR A 91 22.28 -0.46 -14.59
C THR A 91 21.20 -0.78 -13.56
N LEU A 92 21.58 -1.01 -12.30
CA LEU A 92 20.65 -1.28 -11.21
C LEU A 92 19.84 -0.03 -10.83
N ASP A 93 20.44 1.17 -10.83
CA ASP A 93 19.72 2.41 -10.60
C ASP A 93 18.67 2.63 -11.69
N SER A 94 19.03 2.38 -12.94
CA SER A 94 18.13 2.53 -14.08
C SER A 94 17.00 1.49 -14.05
N ALA A 95 17.30 0.24 -13.71
CA ALA A 95 16.30 -0.83 -13.58
C ALA A 95 15.33 -0.55 -12.43
N GLY A 96 15.85 -0.20 -11.25
CA GLY A 96 15.04 0.14 -10.08
C GLY A 96 14.20 1.40 -10.29
N THR A 97 14.75 2.43 -10.95
CA THR A 97 13.98 3.62 -11.37
C THR A 97 12.88 3.26 -12.35
N GLY A 98 13.15 2.38 -13.32
CA GLY A 98 12.16 1.89 -14.26
C GLY A 98 11.00 1.17 -13.56
N LEU A 99 11.31 0.27 -12.62
CA LEU A 99 10.30 -0.39 -11.79
C LEU A 99 9.49 0.63 -10.99
N PHE A 100 10.15 1.56 -10.30
CA PHE A 100 9.50 2.62 -9.54
C PHE A 100 8.49 3.41 -10.39
N VAL A 101 8.91 3.88 -11.57
CA VAL A 101 8.05 4.66 -12.47
C VAL A 101 6.87 3.82 -12.97
N ILE A 102 7.10 2.57 -13.38
CA ILE A 102 6.03 1.67 -13.84
C ILE A 102 5.03 1.42 -12.71
N GLY A 103 5.51 1.13 -11.50
CA GLY A 103 4.66 0.88 -10.34
C GLY A 103 3.83 2.11 -9.98
N LEU A 104 4.47 3.28 -9.91
CA LEU A 104 3.80 4.54 -9.58
C LEU A 104 2.73 4.92 -10.62
N LEU A 105 3.03 4.73 -11.91
CA LEU A 105 2.06 4.97 -12.98
C LEU A 105 0.90 4.00 -12.92
N ALA A 106 1.15 2.70 -12.68
CA ALA A 106 0.10 1.70 -12.54
C ALA A 106 -0.82 2.00 -11.35
N GLU A 107 -0.24 2.34 -10.19
CA GLU A 107 -0.97 2.71 -8.98
C GLU A 107 -1.82 3.96 -9.20
N THR A 108 -1.19 5.05 -9.65
CA THR A 108 -1.86 6.33 -9.87
C THR A 108 -2.99 6.19 -10.89
N TYR A 109 -2.73 5.50 -11.99
CA TYR A 109 -3.74 5.32 -13.03
C TYR A 109 -4.91 4.43 -12.56
N ALA A 110 -4.63 3.34 -11.84
CA ALA A 110 -5.66 2.49 -11.25
C ALA A 110 -6.56 3.26 -10.27
N ASP A 111 -5.98 4.08 -9.40
CA ASP A 111 -6.74 4.88 -8.44
C ASP A 111 -7.57 5.97 -9.12
N LEU A 112 -7.03 6.63 -10.14
CA LEU A 112 -7.78 7.57 -10.96
C LEU A 112 -8.98 6.89 -11.65
N GLN A 113 -8.79 5.70 -12.22
CA GLN A 113 -9.88 4.92 -12.81
C GLN A 113 -10.98 4.61 -11.79
N LYS A 114 -10.60 4.15 -10.59
CA LYS A 114 -11.55 3.81 -9.53
C LYS A 114 -12.26 5.05 -8.98
N PHE A 115 -11.55 6.17 -8.89
CA PHE A 115 -12.11 7.45 -8.48
C PHE A 115 -13.15 7.94 -9.48
N SER A 116 -12.79 8.02 -10.77
CA SER A 116 -13.72 8.42 -11.84
C SER A 116 -14.93 7.48 -11.91
N PHE A 117 -14.72 6.15 -11.77
CA PHE A 117 -15.80 5.18 -11.74
C PHE A 117 -16.82 5.46 -10.62
N ARG A 118 -16.33 5.77 -9.41
CA ARG A 118 -17.18 6.04 -8.24
C ARG A 118 -17.92 7.37 -8.29
N GLN A 119 -17.46 8.33 -9.09
CA GLN A 119 -18.13 9.63 -9.23
C GLN A 119 -19.35 9.59 -10.14
N ASP A 120 -19.43 8.61 -11.04
CA ASP A 120 -20.57 8.46 -11.94
C ASP A 120 -21.74 7.75 -11.21
N PRO A 121 -22.91 8.40 -11.05
CA PRO A 121 -24.08 7.80 -10.40
C PRO A 121 -24.58 6.52 -11.09
N VAL A 122 -24.29 6.33 -12.39
CA VAL A 122 -24.67 5.12 -13.14
C VAL A 122 -23.93 3.87 -12.63
N ASN A 123 -22.82 4.06 -11.90
CA ASN A 123 -22.00 3.01 -11.33
C ASN A 123 -22.36 2.66 -9.88
N ASP A 124 -23.40 3.29 -9.31
CA ASP A 124 -23.83 2.95 -7.96
C ASP A 124 -24.21 1.47 -7.84
N GLY A 125 -23.75 0.83 -6.77
CA GLY A 125 -23.90 -0.60 -6.55
C GLY A 125 -23.12 -1.52 -7.52
N LYS A 126 -22.18 -1.00 -8.33
CA LYS A 126 -21.31 -1.79 -9.22
C LYS A 126 -19.86 -1.80 -8.73
N TRP A 127 -19.05 -2.71 -9.27
CA TRP A 127 -17.59 -2.75 -9.07
C TRP A 127 -16.88 -2.18 -10.31
N CYS A 128 -15.68 -1.65 -10.10
CA CYS A 128 -14.87 -1.14 -11.20
C CYS A 128 -14.34 -2.32 -12.02
N ASN A 129 -14.64 -2.34 -13.31
CA ASN A 129 -14.17 -3.34 -14.28
C ASN A 129 -13.74 -2.63 -15.58
N ASP A 130 -12.97 -1.56 -15.43
CA ASP A 130 -12.47 -0.76 -16.57
C ASP A 130 -10.95 -0.66 -16.55
N GLY A 131 -10.36 -0.59 -17.75
CA GLY A 131 -8.91 -0.51 -17.98
C GLY A 131 -8.09 -1.51 -17.16
N LEU A 132 -7.29 -1.03 -16.19
CA LEU A 132 -6.43 -1.91 -15.38
C LEU A 132 -7.25 -2.82 -14.46
N TRP A 133 -8.42 -2.36 -13.98
CA TRP A 133 -9.32 -3.16 -13.14
C TRP A 133 -9.94 -4.33 -13.90
N ARG A 134 -9.93 -4.30 -15.24
CA ARG A 134 -10.33 -5.45 -16.07
C ARG A 134 -9.22 -6.50 -16.20
N LEU A 135 -7.96 -6.13 -15.95
CA LEU A 135 -6.80 -7.01 -16.05
C LEU A 135 -6.39 -7.60 -14.70
N SER A 136 -6.64 -6.87 -13.62
CA SER A 136 -6.36 -7.27 -12.25
C SER A 136 -7.45 -6.76 -11.33
N ARG A 137 -7.80 -7.51 -10.28
CA ARG A 137 -8.75 -7.08 -9.26
C ARG A 137 -8.17 -6.03 -8.32
N HIS A 138 -6.85 -5.95 -8.18
CA HIS A 138 -6.14 -4.95 -7.36
C HIS A 138 -4.90 -4.41 -8.10
N PRO A 139 -5.07 -3.70 -9.24
CA PRO A 139 -3.95 -3.19 -10.02
C PRO A 139 -3.17 -2.09 -9.30
N ASN A 140 -3.82 -1.38 -8.36
CA ASN A 140 -3.16 -0.37 -7.53
C ASN A 140 -2.14 -1.01 -6.57
N TYR A 141 -2.50 -2.11 -5.92
CA TYR A 141 -1.58 -2.87 -5.06
C TYR A 141 -0.44 -3.53 -5.84
N PHE A 142 -0.67 -3.94 -7.09
CA PHE A 142 0.43 -4.34 -7.97
C PHE A 142 1.42 -3.20 -8.17
N GLY A 143 0.92 -1.99 -8.46
CA GLY A 143 1.74 -0.79 -8.58
C GLY A 143 2.56 -0.52 -7.31
N GLU A 144 1.91 -0.54 -6.14
CA GLU A 144 2.56 -0.33 -4.84
C GLU A 144 3.68 -1.36 -4.58
N ILE A 145 3.43 -2.65 -4.81
CA ILE A 145 4.45 -3.70 -4.68
C ILE A 145 5.64 -3.40 -5.62
N VAL A 146 5.38 -3.09 -6.88
CA VAL A 146 6.43 -2.80 -7.87
C VAL A 146 7.24 -1.56 -7.48
N VAL A 147 6.62 -0.52 -6.90
CA VAL A 147 7.32 0.66 -6.35
C VAL A 147 8.33 0.24 -5.28
N TRP A 148 7.90 -0.52 -4.27
CA TRP A 148 8.78 -0.90 -3.16
C TRP A 148 9.92 -1.83 -3.60
N TRP A 149 9.65 -2.75 -4.52
CA TRP A 149 10.71 -3.56 -5.14
C TRP A 149 11.66 -2.71 -5.98
N GLY A 150 11.16 -1.69 -6.69
CA GLY A 150 11.99 -0.74 -7.44
C GLY A 150 12.94 0.04 -6.53
N ILE A 151 12.44 0.59 -5.42
CA ILE A 151 13.26 1.29 -4.41
C ILE A 151 14.33 0.34 -3.83
N PHE A 152 13.96 -0.91 -3.52
CA PHE A 152 14.93 -1.89 -3.04
C PHE A 152 16.01 -2.21 -4.09
N VAL A 153 15.65 -2.35 -5.36
CA VAL A 153 16.63 -2.58 -6.45
C VAL A 153 17.62 -1.42 -6.56
N ILE A 154 17.18 -0.16 -6.41
CA ILE A 154 18.09 1.00 -6.35
C ILE A 154 19.07 0.86 -5.17
N SER A 155 18.57 0.41 -4.01
CA SER A 155 19.42 0.26 -2.82
C SER A 155 20.46 -0.87 -2.93
N LEU A 156 20.33 -1.80 -3.88
CA LEU A 156 21.33 -2.88 -4.08
C LEU A 156 22.73 -2.37 -4.44
N ASN A 157 22.85 -1.16 -4.97
CA ASN A 157 24.15 -0.55 -5.26
C ASN A 157 24.93 -0.13 -4.01
N VAL A 158 24.23 0.04 -2.88
CA VAL A 158 24.79 0.61 -1.66
C VAL A 158 24.76 -0.36 -0.49
N ILE A 159 23.86 -1.36 -0.50
CA ILE A 159 23.69 -2.30 0.60
C ILE A 159 24.91 -3.20 0.78
N GLU A 160 25.47 -3.20 1.99
CA GLU A 160 26.52 -4.14 2.40
C GLU A 160 26.27 -4.73 3.80
N GLY A 161 26.73 -5.97 4.04
CA GLY A 161 26.73 -6.60 5.36
C GLY A 161 25.36 -6.67 6.03
N ALA A 162 25.18 -5.99 7.16
CA ALA A 162 23.91 -5.99 7.91
C ALA A 162 22.79 -5.17 7.24
N GLU A 163 23.10 -4.33 6.26
CA GLU A 163 22.13 -3.45 5.57
C GLU A 163 21.17 -4.24 4.67
N TRP A 164 21.46 -5.53 4.41
CA TRP A 164 20.55 -6.45 3.71
C TRP A 164 19.17 -6.58 4.38
N VAL A 165 19.06 -6.17 5.65
CA VAL A 165 17.76 -5.99 6.33
C VAL A 165 16.80 -5.08 5.55
N ALA A 166 17.28 -4.22 4.66
CA ALA A 166 16.47 -3.40 3.77
C ALA A 166 15.47 -4.20 2.91
N ILE A 167 15.77 -5.46 2.57
CA ILE A 167 14.84 -6.34 1.84
C ILE A 167 13.55 -6.61 2.63
N ALA A 168 13.58 -6.41 3.95
CA ALA A 168 12.40 -6.49 4.78
C ALA A 168 11.32 -5.50 4.33
N SER A 169 11.68 -4.33 3.77
CA SER A 169 10.71 -3.34 3.28
C SER A 169 9.76 -3.93 2.21
N PRO A 170 10.24 -4.32 1.00
CA PRO A 170 9.35 -4.84 -0.03
C PRO A 170 8.67 -6.16 0.37
N ILE A 171 9.35 -7.03 1.12
CA ILE A 171 8.76 -8.30 1.60
C ILE A 171 7.61 -8.03 2.56
N PHE A 172 7.81 -7.14 3.54
CA PHE A 172 6.81 -6.79 4.53
C PHE A 172 5.58 -6.16 3.87
N THR A 173 5.78 -5.17 2.99
CA THR A 173 4.68 -4.57 2.23
C THR A 173 3.92 -5.61 1.41
N THR A 174 4.64 -6.49 0.70
CA THR A 174 4.02 -7.57 -0.08
C THR A 174 3.19 -8.49 0.81
N ILE A 175 3.70 -8.91 1.97
CA ILE A 175 2.99 -9.81 2.89
C ILE A 175 1.70 -9.18 3.41
N ILE A 176 1.72 -7.90 3.79
CA ILE A 176 0.50 -7.26 4.32
C ILE A 176 -0.55 -7.07 3.24
N ILE A 177 -0.13 -6.68 2.04
CA ILE A 177 -1.03 -6.56 0.90
C ILE A 177 -1.67 -7.92 0.58
N LEU A 178 -0.88 -8.99 0.53
CA LEU A 178 -1.36 -10.31 0.15
C LEU A 178 -2.17 -11.01 1.26
N PHE A 179 -1.80 -10.87 2.53
CA PHE A 179 -2.28 -11.78 3.59
C PHE A 179 -2.95 -11.10 4.79
N LEU A 180 -2.81 -9.78 4.95
CA LEU A 180 -3.39 -9.07 6.09
C LEU A 180 -4.43 -8.04 5.62
N SER A 181 -4.14 -6.76 5.81
CA SER A 181 -5.13 -5.69 5.66
C SER A 181 -5.33 -5.19 4.24
N GLY A 182 -4.61 -5.73 3.25
CA GLY A 182 -4.77 -5.34 1.84
C GLY A 182 -5.90 -6.10 1.15
N MET A 183 -5.52 -7.00 0.23
CA MET A 183 -6.45 -7.74 -0.64
C MET A 183 -7.47 -8.62 0.13
N PRO A 184 -7.12 -9.38 1.18
CA PRO A 184 -8.08 -10.27 1.85
C PRO A 184 -9.33 -9.54 2.34
N LEU A 185 -9.16 -8.37 2.97
CA LEU A 185 -10.26 -7.59 3.52
C LEU A 185 -11.13 -6.98 2.41
N LEU A 186 -10.52 -6.49 1.33
CA LEU A 186 -11.25 -5.91 0.21
C LEU A 186 -12.00 -6.95 -0.62
N GLU A 187 -11.41 -8.12 -0.83
CA GLU A 187 -12.06 -9.26 -1.48
C GLU A 187 -13.28 -9.72 -0.69
N LYS A 188 -13.11 -9.90 0.63
CA LYS A 188 -14.22 -10.27 1.51
C LYS A 188 -15.35 -9.23 1.49
N SER A 189 -15.02 -7.94 1.58
CA SER A 189 -16.03 -6.87 1.53
C SER A 189 -16.75 -6.82 0.18
N SER A 190 -16.05 -7.10 -0.92
CA SER A 190 -16.63 -7.14 -2.26
C SER A 190 -17.54 -8.36 -2.44
N ASP A 191 -17.15 -9.52 -1.92
CA ASP A 191 -17.98 -10.73 -1.92
C ASP A 191 -19.25 -10.53 -1.11
N GLU A 192 -19.15 -9.98 0.09
CA GLU A 192 -20.33 -9.67 0.93
C GLU A 192 -21.33 -8.77 0.21
N ARG A 193 -20.85 -7.83 -0.61
CA ARG A 193 -21.68 -6.87 -1.34
C ARG A 193 -22.26 -7.42 -2.65
N TYR A 194 -21.50 -8.23 -3.37
CA TYR A 194 -21.79 -8.58 -4.77
C TYR A 194 -21.98 -10.08 -5.04
N ARG A 195 -21.87 -10.97 -4.03
CA ARG A 195 -21.97 -12.43 -4.20
C ARG A 195 -23.23 -12.94 -4.90
N ASP A 196 -24.34 -12.21 -4.82
CA ASP A 196 -25.62 -12.60 -5.41
C ASP A 196 -25.72 -12.16 -6.88
N ASN A 197 -24.74 -11.40 -7.38
CA ASN A 197 -24.65 -10.96 -8.76
C ASN A 197 -23.80 -11.93 -9.61
N ALA A 198 -24.41 -12.50 -10.65
CA ALA A 198 -23.75 -13.45 -11.55
C ALA A 198 -22.57 -12.83 -12.33
N ASP A 199 -22.68 -11.56 -12.73
CA ASP A 199 -21.63 -10.85 -13.46
C ASP A 199 -20.39 -10.63 -12.57
N TYR A 200 -20.60 -10.41 -11.27
CA TYR A 200 -19.50 -10.28 -10.31
C TYR A 200 -18.77 -11.60 -10.13
N ARG A 201 -19.51 -12.71 -9.99
CA ARG A 201 -18.91 -14.05 -9.91
C ARG A 201 -18.07 -14.36 -11.15
N TYR A 202 -18.58 -14.03 -12.34
CA TYR A 202 -17.82 -14.18 -13.58
C TYR A 202 -16.57 -13.30 -13.61
N TYR A 203 -16.68 -12.03 -13.24
CA TYR A 203 -15.55 -11.11 -13.14
C TYR A 203 -14.46 -11.66 -12.21
N LYS A 204 -14.84 -12.12 -11.02
CA LYS A 204 -13.90 -12.68 -10.03
C LYS A 204 -13.19 -13.94 -10.53
N GLN A 205 -13.88 -14.82 -11.24
CA GLN A 205 -13.31 -16.05 -11.81
C GLN A 205 -12.39 -15.80 -13.01
N SER A 206 -12.66 -14.73 -13.78
CA SER A 206 -11.95 -14.42 -15.02
C SER A 206 -10.86 -13.35 -14.88
N THR A 207 -10.70 -12.75 -13.70
CA THR A 207 -9.75 -11.65 -13.46
C THR A 207 -8.72 -12.03 -12.40
N SER A 208 -7.44 -11.90 -12.77
CA SER A 208 -6.30 -12.12 -11.86
C SER A 208 -6.39 -11.23 -10.61
N PRO A 209 -6.02 -11.70 -9.41
CA PRO A 209 -6.14 -10.89 -8.21
C PRO A 209 -5.15 -9.72 -8.19
N LEU A 210 -3.88 -9.99 -8.55
CA LEU A 210 -2.79 -9.02 -8.42
C LEU A 210 -2.15 -8.67 -9.77
N ILE A 211 -1.62 -9.68 -10.48
CA ILE A 211 -0.85 -9.45 -11.70
C ILE A 211 -1.79 -9.07 -12.85
N PRO A 212 -1.58 -7.94 -13.56
CA PRO A 212 -2.40 -7.56 -14.70
C PRO A 212 -2.30 -8.59 -15.84
N ILE A 213 -3.35 -9.38 -16.05
CA ILE A 213 -3.41 -10.43 -17.06
C ILE A 213 -4.75 -10.31 -17.82
N PRO A 214 -4.75 -10.34 -19.16
CA PRO A 214 -6.00 -10.37 -19.93
C PRO A 214 -6.92 -11.52 -19.51
N PRO A 215 -8.24 -11.29 -19.32
CA PRO A 215 -9.18 -12.33 -18.89
C PRO A 215 -9.19 -13.58 -19.79
N SER A 216 -9.01 -13.40 -21.10
CA SER A 216 -8.93 -14.51 -22.06
C SER A 216 -7.74 -15.45 -21.81
N ILE A 217 -6.65 -14.95 -21.21
CA ILE A 217 -5.51 -15.77 -20.82
C ILE A 217 -5.76 -16.35 -19.44
N TYR A 218 -6.24 -15.53 -18.50
CA TYR A 218 -6.41 -15.93 -17.10
C TYR A 218 -7.35 -17.12 -16.93
N VAL A 219 -8.45 -17.19 -17.68
CA VAL A 219 -9.42 -18.28 -17.59
C VAL A 219 -8.78 -19.64 -17.90
N GLU A 220 -7.84 -19.68 -18.85
CA GLU A 220 -7.16 -20.90 -19.31
C GLU A 220 -6.03 -21.36 -18.36
N VAL A 221 -5.59 -20.50 -17.42
CA VAL A 221 -4.49 -20.86 -16.51
C VAL A 221 -4.95 -21.94 -15.51
N PRO A 222 -4.23 -23.09 -15.43
CA PRO A 222 -4.49 -24.11 -14.41
C PRO A 222 -4.44 -23.54 -13.00
N TRP A 223 -5.26 -24.07 -12.10
CA TRP A 223 -5.41 -23.55 -10.73
C TRP A 223 -4.07 -23.41 -9.99
N PHE A 224 -3.15 -24.38 -10.15
CA PHE A 224 -1.87 -24.35 -9.44
C PHE A 224 -0.98 -23.20 -9.93
N LEU A 225 -1.06 -22.84 -11.22
CA LEU A 225 -0.35 -21.69 -11.78
C LEU A 225 -1.02 -20.37 -11.37
N LYS A 226 -2.34 -20.33 -11.24
CA LYS A 226 -3.05 -19.17 -10.67
C LYS A 226 -2.57 -18.90 -9.23
N PHE A 227 -2.48 -19.95 -8.41
CA PHE A 227 -1.99 -19.87 -7.04
C PHE A 227 -0.56 -19.32 -6.97
N VAL A 228 0.36 -19.88 -7.75
CA VAL A 228 1.79 -19.54 -7.66
C VAL A 228 2.14 -18.24 -8.39
N LEU A 229 1.67 -18.06 -9.62
CA LEU A 229 2.10 -16.96 -10.50
C LEU A 229 1.19 -15.73 -10.43
N CYS A 230 -0.09 -15.92 -10.16
CA CYS A 230 -1.07 -14.82 -10.12
C CYS A 230 -1.45 -14.42 -8.69
N CYS A 231 -0.91 -15.13 -7.69
CA CYS A 231 -1.26 -14.99 -6.28
C CYS A 231 -2.74 -15.28 -5.99
N GLU A 232 -3.39 -16.19 -6.71
CA GLU A 232 -4.78 -16.58 -6.44
C GLU A 232 -4.84 -17.51 -5.21
N PHE A 233 -4.98 -16.92 -4.03
CA PHE A 233 -5.06 -17.66 -2.78
C PHE A 233 -6.52 -17.97 -2.38
N PRO A 234 -6.80 -19.14 -1.79
CA PRO A 234 -8.15 -19.50 -1.34
C PRO A 234 -8.77 -18.52 -0.35
N LEU A 235 -7.93 -17.78 0.39
CA LEU A 235 -8.37 -16.77 1.36
C LEU A 235 -9.08 -15.56 0.71
N TYR A 236 -8.93 -15.38 -0.61
CA TYR A 236 -9.64 -14.34 -1.35
C TYR A 236 -11.05 -14.74 -1.75
N ASP A 237 -11.44 -16.00 -1.63
CA ASP A 237 -12.78 -16.45 -2.01
C ASP A 237 -13.66 -16.67 -0.78
N SER A 238 -14.66 -15.81 -0.62
CA SER A 238 -15.65 -15.89 0.45
C SER A 238 -17.09 -15.94 -0.06
N LEU A 239 -17.28 -16.20 -1.36
CA LEU A 239 -18.58 -16.17 -2.04
C LEU A 239 -19.62 -17.10 -1.42
N ASP A 240 -19.18 -18.26 -0.91
CA ASP A 240 -20.06 -19.32 -0.39
C ASP A 240 -20.11 -19.36 1.16
N VAL A 241 -19.41 -18.43 1.84
CA VAL A 241 -19.47 -18.31 3.30
C VAL A 241 -20.77 -17.61 3.70
N LYS A 242 -21.62 -18.31 4.45
CA LYS A 242 -22.86 -17.72 4.99
C LYS A 242 -22.51 -16.59 5.97
N PRO A 243 -23.20 -15.43 5.93
CA PRO A 243 -22.95 -14.36 6.89
C PRO A 243 -23.28 -14.90 8.29
N GLN A 244 -22.36 -14.74 9.24
CA GLN A 244 -22.71 -14.87 10.64
C GLN A 244 -23.76 -13.79 10.93
N ALA A 245 -24.98 -14.21 11.24
CA ALA A 245 -26.01 -13.30 11.72
C ALA A 245 -25.42 -12.55 12.92
N ALA A 246 -25.38 -11.23 12.85
CA ALA A 246 -25.05 -10.40 14.00
C ALA A 246 -25.95 -10.85 15.15
N VAL A 247 -25.35 -11.36 16.22
CA VAL A 247 -26.07 -11.67 17.46
C VAL A 247 -26.49 -10.31 18.02
N THR A 248 -27.70 -9.88 17.65
CA THR A 248 -28.35 -8.75 18.28
C THR A 248 -28.67 -9.19 19.70
N GLU A 249 -27.79 -8.90 20.67
CA GLU A 249 -28.13 -8.94 22.09
C GLU A 249 -29.15 -7.83 22.39
N SER A 250 -30.40 -8.05 21.96
CA SER A 250 -31.55 -7.37 22.53
C SER A 250 -31.97 -8.13 23.77
N THR A 251 -31.17 -8.03 24.84
CA THR A 251 -31.59 -8.53 26.16
C THR A 251 -32.58 -7.53 26.72
N SER A 252 -33.87 -7.84 26.52
CA SER A 252 -35.00 -7.27 27.21
C SER A 252 -34.83 -7.43 28.72
N ILE A 253 -34.32 -6.40 29.41
CA ILE A 253 -34.51 -6.28 30.86
C ILE A 253 -35.92 -5.73 31.07
N SER A 254 -36.89 -6.65 31.12
CA SER A 254 -38.24 -6.38 31.56
C SER A 254 -38.55 -7.30 32.75
N LEU A 255 -38.92 -6.67 33.87
CA LEU A 255 -39.59 -7.22 35.05
C LEU A 255 -38.82 -8.24 35.92
N ALA A 256 -38.14 -7.73 36.95
CA ALA A 256 -38.12 -8.33 38.28
C ALA A 256 -37.68 -7.29 39.33
N ALA A 257 -38.57 -6.33 39.64
CA ALA A 257 -38.45 -5.49 40.84
C ALA A 257 -39.84 -5.38 41.47
N SER A 258 -40.29 -6.49 42.05
CA SER A 258 -41.42 -6.56 42.96
C SER A 258 -41.14 -7.66 43.97
N THR A 259 -40.56 -7.27 45.11
CA THR A 259 -40.80 -7.75 46.49
C THR A 259 -39.74 -7.15 47.39
#